data_AF-A0A1F4NSZ3-F1
#
_entry.id   AF-A0A1F4NSZ3-F1
#
_cell.length_a   1.000
_cell.length_b   1.000
_cell.length_c   1.000
_cell.angle_alpha   90.00
_cell.angle_beta   90.00
_cell.angle_gamma   90.00
#
_symmetry.space_group_name_H-M   'P 1'
#
loop_
_entity.id
_entity.type
_entity.pdbx_description
1 polymer ?
#
loop_
_entity_poly.entity_id
_entity_poly.type
_entity_poly.pdbx_seq_one_letter_code
_entity_poly.pdbx_strand_id
1 'polypeptide(L)'
;MQNNNELIQRVSASLEILNVRIARLASALHVPLNDRFALSALMSKHPVSPVVNERRTTMIDLAQVSTGFDRRQGHLREELRGLLILRYHMETTSLNDNGLTVTHQALVQAEEHLLRRGFKPGADGLSLDDFFNGN
;
A
#
# COMPACT_ATOMS: atom_id res chain seq x y z
N MET A 1 27.02 6.89 -16.22
CA MET A 1 26.66 6.92 -14.78
C MET A 1 25.53 7.90 -14.46
N GLN A 2 25.45 9.07 -15.11
CA GLN A 2 24.37 10.07 -14.88
C GLN A 2 22.94 9.51 -15.06
N ASN A 3 22.70 8.72 -16.11
CA ASN A 3 21.37 8.16 -16.43
C ASN A 3 20.82 7.24 -15.33
N ASN A 4 21.68 6.47 -14.67
CA ASN A 4 21.24 5.54 -13.62
C ASN A 4 20.78 6.31 -12.38
N ASN A 5 21.45 7.40 -12.03
CA ASN A 5 21.05 8.23 -10.89
C ASN A 5 19.68 8.87 -11.13
N GLU A 6 19.42 9.42 -12.32
CA GLU A 6 18.11 9.98 -12.64
C GLU A 6 16.99 8.91 -12.62
N LEU A 7 17.28 7.71 -13.13
CA LEU A 7 16.37 6.58 -13.10
C LEU A 7 16.04 6.15 -11.66
N ILE A 8 17.07 5.99 -10.82
CA ILE A 8 16.92 5.67 -9.39
C ILE A 8 16.02 6.71 -8.70
N GLN A 9 16.25 8.00 -8.96
CA GLN A 9 15.43 9.08 -8.38
C GLN A 9 13.98 9.03 -8.84
N ARG A 10 13.72 8.72 -10.12
CA ARG A 10 12.33 8.61 -10.63
C ARG A 10 11.61 7.40 -10.04
N VAL A 11 12.27 6.25 -9.98
CA VAL A 11 11.69 5.02 -9.42
C VAL A 11 11.44 5.18 -7.92
N SER A 12 12.43 5.70 -7.17
CA SER A 12 12.30 5.92 -5.73
C SER A 12 11.20 6.94 -5.40
N ALA A 13 11.09 8.06 -6.12
CA ALA A 13 10.03 9.03 -5.90
C ALA A 13 8.63 8.43 -6.15
N SER A 14 8.50 7.59 -7.17
CA SER A 14 7.23 6.92 -7.48
C SER A 14 6.86 5.90 -6.38
N LEU A 15 7.84 5.13 -5.91
CA LEU A 15 7.67 4.19 -4.79
C LEU A 15 7.39 4.92 -3.47
N GLU A 16 8.05 6.05 -3.20
CA GLU A 16 7.84 6.83 -1.97
C GLU A 16 6.38 7.28 -1.85
N ILE A 17 5.81 7.85 -2.92
CA ILE A 17 4.41 8.30 -2.94
C ILE A 17 3.48 7.14 -2.60
N LEU A 18 3.74 5.97 -3.19
CA LEU A 18 2.95 4.77 -3.00
C LEU A 18 3.09 4.23 -1.57
N ASN A 19 4.32 4.07 -1.08
CA ASN A 19 4.63 3.51 0.23
C ASN A 19 4.06 4.38 1.36
N VAL A 20 4.11 5.72 1.23
CA VAL A 20 3.50 6.64 2.19
C VAL A 20 1.98 6.43 2.26
N ARG A 21 1.32 6.25 1.11
CA ARG A 21 -0.13 6.03 1.07
C ARG A 21 -0.49 4.68 1.68
N ILE A 22 0.27 3.63 1.36
CA ILE A 22 0.12 2.28 1.94
C ILE A 22 0.28 2.33 3.47
N ALA A 23 1.37 2.91 3.97
CA ALA A 23 1.65 2.99 5.41
C ALA A 23 0.55 3.76 6.18
N ARG A 24 0.03 4.85 5.60
CA ARG A 24 -1.09 5.62 6.18
C ARG A 24 -2.38 4.80 6.23
N LEU A 25 -2.73 4.12 5.14
CA LEU A 25 -3.93 3.28 5.07
C LEU A 25 -3.83 2.09 6.01
N ALA A 26 -2.69 1.41 6.05
CA ALA A 26 -2.43 0.30 6.97
C ALA A 26 -2.58 0.73 8.43
N SER A 27 -2.01 1.89 8.79
CA SER A 27 -2.14 2.46 10.13
C SER A 27 -3.59 2.83 10.45
N ALA A 28 -4.30 3.50 9.53
CA ALA A 28 -5.70 3.90 9.73
C ALA A 28 -6.66 2.70 9.86
N LEU A 29 -6.37 1.61 9.15
CA LEU A 29 -7.15 0.37 9.16
C LEU A 29 -6.68 -0.62 10.22
N HIS A 30 -5.61 -0.32 10.96
CA HIS A 30 -4.97 -1.21 11.93
C HIS A 30 -4.60 -2.58 11.33
N VAL A 31 -4.12 -2.58 10.07
CA VAL A 31 -3.67 -3.80 9.37
C VAL A 31 -2.16 -3.91 9.52
N PRO A 32 -1.62 -4.89 10.28
CA PRO A 32 -0.19 -5.12 10.37
C PRO A 32 0.30 -5.78 9.08
N LEU A 33 0.83 -4.99 8.14
CA LEU A 33 1.30 -5.52 6.85
C LEU A 33 2.58 -6.36 6.95
N ASN A 34 3.29 -6.28 8.08
CA ASN A 34 4.43 -7.14 8.40
C ASN A 34 4.01 -8.55 8.85
N ASP A 35 2.73 -8.79 9.14
CA ASP A 35 2.17 -10.11 9.41
C ASP A 35 1.60 -10.71 8.12
N ARG A 36 2.18 -11.84 7.68
CA ARG A 36 1.75 -12.57 6.48
C ARG A 36 0.29 -13.02 6.57
N PHE A 37 -0.21 -13.36 7.75
CA PHE A 37 -1.61 -13.78 7.92
C PHE A 37 -2.57 -12.61 7.73
N ALA A 38 -2.27 -11.46 8.33
CA ALA A 38 -3.06 -10.23 8.15
C ALA A 38 -3.03 -9.74 6.70
N LEU A 39 -1.87 -9.81 6.03
CA LEU A 39 -1.75 -9.49 4.61
C LEU A 39 -2.58 -10.45 3.75
N SER A 40 -2.48 -11.76 4.00
CA SER A 40 -3.27 -12.77 3.27
C SER A 40 -4.77 -12.53 3.46
N ALA A 41 -5.23 -12.30 4.69
CA ALA A 41 -6.63 -11.99 4.98
C ALA A 41 -7.12 -10.70 4.27
N LEU A 42 -6.27 -9.67 4.20
CA LEU A 42 -6.55 -8.47 3.42
C LEU A 42 -6.69 -8.80 1.92
N MET A 43 -5.81 -9.63 1.37
CA MET A 43 -5.83 -10.00 -0.05
C MET A 43 -6.99 -10.94 -0.42
N SER A 44 -7.45 -11.80 0.49
CA SER A 44 -8.53 -12.77 0.20
C SER A 44 -9.94 -12.18 0.22
N LYS A 45 -10.14 -11.00 0.82
CA LYS A 45 -11.47 -10.42 0.96
C LYS A 45 -11.99 -9.94 -0.40
N HIS A 46 -13.16 -10.34 -0.86
CA HIS A 46 -13.70 -9.84 -2.13
C HIS A 46 -14.28 -8.42 -2.00
N PRO A 47 -14.22 -7.59 -3.06
CA PRO A 47 -14.80 -6.26 -3.04
C PRO A 47 -16.27 -6.32 -2.65
N VAL A 48 -16.64 -5.50 -1.66
CA VAL A 48 -18.03 -5.35 -1.26
C VAL A 48 -18.73 -4.65 -2.42
N SER A 49 -19.54 -5.40 -3.18
CA SER A 49 -20.33 -4.86 -4.28
C SER A 49 -21.08 -3.60 -3.82
N PRO A 50 -21.01 -2.47 -4.54
CA PRO A 50 -21.81 -1.31 -4.21
C PRO A 50 -23.27 -1.67 -4.49
N VAL A 51 -24.00 -2.07 -3.45
CA VAL A 51 -25.44 -2.25 -3.54
C VAL A 51 -26.06 -0.88 -3.85
N VAL A 52 -26.41 -0.69 -5.11
CA VAL A 52 -27.38 0.30 -5.57
C VAL A 52 -28.68 0.00 -4.85
N ASN A 53 -29.08 0.83 -3.88
CA ASN A 53 -30.45 0.88 -3.41
C ASN A 53 -30.79 2.31 -2.99
N GLU A 54 -31.20 3.06 -4.02
CA GLU A 54 -32.49 3.72 -4.14
C GLU A 54 -33.27 4.08 -2.85
N ARG A 55 -33.45 5.40 -2.68
CA ARG A 55 -34.59 6.14 -2.12
C ARG A 55 -35.27 5.66 -0.81
N ARG A 56 -35.12 6.55 0.19
CA ARG A 56 -36.10 7.00 1.22
C ARG A 56 -36.85 5.93 2.01
N THR A 57 -36.58 5.87 3.32
CA THR A 57 -37.67 6.02 4.32
C THR A 57 -37.14 6.59 5.62
N THR A 58 -37.96 7.42 6.25
CA THR A 58 -37.76 8.17 7.48
C THR A 58 -37.60 7.24 8.70
N MET A 59 -36.53 7.46 9.49
CA MET A 59 -36.15 6.91 10.81
C MET A 59 -34.70 6.42 10.80
N ILE A 60 -33.75 7.29 10.41
CA ILE A 60 -32.39 6.85 10.16
C ILE A 60 -31.41 7.96 10.52
N ASP A 61 -30.79 7.88 11.69
CA ASP A 61 -29.62 8.70 12.00
C ASP A 61 -28.46 7.81 12.47
N LEU A 62 -28.67 6.99 13.51
CA LEU A 62 -27.59 6.15 14.03
C LEU A 62 -27.22 4.97 13.11
N ALA A 63 -28.20 4.32 12.48
CA ALA A 63 -27.97 3.20 11.56
C ALA A 63 -27.33 3.65 10.23
N GLN A 64 -27.59 4.88 9.78
CA GLN A 64 -26.94 5.42 8.57
C GLN A 64 -25.52 5.86 8.80
N VAL A 65 -25.22 6.39 9.99
CA VAL A 65 -23.85 6.72 10.38
C VAL A 65 -22.99 5.45 10.43
N SER A 66 -23.46 4.35 11.05
CA SER A 66 -22.73 3.07 11.08
C SER A 66 -22.46 2.51 9.68
N THR A 67 -23.49 2.46 8.83
CA THR A 67 -23.33 1.95 7.45
C THR A 67 -22.40 2.83 6.60
N GLY A 68 -22.36 4.14 6.84
CA GLY A 68 -21.39 5.05 6.23
C GLY A 68 -19.95 4.76 6.65
N PHE A 69 -19.72 4.49 7.93
CA PHE A 69 -18.40 4.10 8.45
C PHE A 69 -17.92 2.78 7.85
N ASP A 70 -18.79 1.77 7.75
CA ASP A 70 -18.45 0.47 7.17
C ASP A 70 -18.10 0.56 5.69
N ARG A 71 -18.84 1.37 4.92
CA ARG A 71 -18.53 1.66 3.51
C ARG A 71 -17.19 2.35 3.35
N ARG A 72 -16.92 3.37 4.16
CA ARG A 72 -15.63 4.09 4.14
C ARG A 72 -14.48 3.14 4.44
N GLN A 73 -14.60 2.29 5.46
CA GLN A 73 -13.57 1.28 5.74
C GLN A 73 -13.41 0.27 4.60
N GLY A 74 -14.52 -0.13 3.96
CA GLY A 74 -14.50 -0.97 2.75
C GLY A 74 -13.67 -0.34 1.64
N HIS A 75 -13.95 0.92 1.30
CA HIS A 75 -13.20 1.66 0.27
C HIS A 75 -11.71 1.81 0.61
N LEU A 76 -11.37 2.14 1.85
CA LEU A 76 -9.97 2.25 2.28
C LEU A 76 -9.23 0.91 2.19
N ARG A 77 -9.90 -0.22 2.49
CA ARG A 77 -9.32 -1.56 2.32
C ARG A 77 -9.10 -1.90 0.85
N GLU A 78 -10.05 -1.60 -0.03
CA GLU A 78 -9.87 -1.81 -1.47
C GLU A 78 -8.76 -0.94 -2.05
N GLU A 79 -8.67 0.32 -1.61
CA GLU A 79 -7.58 1.20 -1.98
C GLU A 79 -6.23 0.60 -1.54
N LEU A 80 -6.11 0.19 -0.27
CA LEU A 80 -4.89 -0.42 0.25
C LEU A 80 -4.46 -1.65 -0.56
N ARG A 81 -5.41 -2.51 -0.94
CA ARG A 81 -5.14 -3.69 -1.79
C ARG A 81 -4.65 -3.30 -3.17
N GLY A 82 -5.34 -2.37 -3.82
CA GLY A 82 -4.96 -1.88 -5.15
C GLY A 82 -3.55 -1.30 -5.15
N LEU A 83 -3.19 -0.55 -4.10
CA LEU A 83 -1.84 0.03 -3.96
C LEU A 83 -0.77 -1.02 -3.71
N LEU A 84 -1.05 -2.06 -2.91
CA LEU A 84 -0.11 -3.18 -2.70
C LEU A 84 0.16 -3.95 -4.00
N ILE A 85 -0.90 -4.20 -4.79
CA ILE A 85 -0.78 -4.86 -6.10
C ILE A 85 0.02 -3.97 -7.07
N LEU A 86 -0.28 -2.67 -7.10
CA LEU A 86 0.45 -1.71 -7.93
C LEU A 86 1.93 -1.67 -7.55
N ARG A 87 2.26 -1.69 -6.25
CA ARG A 87 3.65 -1.69 -5.78
C ARG A 87 4.39 -2.93 -6.26
N TYR A 88 3.79 -4.11 -6.10
CA TYR A 88 4.36 -5.36 -6.58
C TYR A 88 4.62 -5.33 -8.10
N HIS A 89 3.68 -4.77 -8.87
CA HIS A 89 3.87 -4.61 -10.31
C HIS A 89 5.02 -3.64 -10.63
N MET A 90 5.13 -2.50 -9.95
CA MET A 90 6.22 -1.54 -10.13
C MET A 90 7.59 -2.13 -9.76
N GLU A 91 7.68 -2.87 -8.66
CA GLU A 91 8.89 -3.58 -8.23
C GLU A 91 9.31 -4.62 -9.28
N THR A 92 8.36 -5.43 -9.75
CA THR A 92 8.62 -6.47 -10.77
C THR A 92 9.07 -5.85 -12.09
N THR A 93 8.38 -4.82 -12.56
CA THR A 93 8.74 -4.13 -13.81
C THR A 93 10.09 -3.43 -13.68
N SER A 94 10.38 -2.79 -12.55
CA SER A 94 11.69 -2.17 -12.33
C SER A 94 12.82 -3.21 -12.29
N LEU A 95 12.60 -4.37 -11.67
CA LEU A 95 13.58 -5.47 -11.66
C LEU A 95 13.87 -5.97 -13.08
N ASN A 96 12.82 -6.13 -13.90
CA ASN A 96 12.95 -6.59 -15.28
C ASN A 96 13.64 -5.57 -16.19
N ASP A 97 13.27 -4.30 -16.08
CA ASP A 97 13.72 -3.25 -17.01
C ASP A 97 15.08 -2.65 -16.61
N ASN A 98 15.33 -2.52 -15.30
CA ASN A 98 16.47 -1.76 -14.77
C ASN A 98 17.47 -2.63 -13.98
N GLY A 99 17.12 -3.89 -13.72
CA GLY A 99 17.93 -4.83 -12.96
C GLY A 99 17.88 -4.63 -11.45
N LEU A 100 18.53 -5.56 -10.74
CA LEU A 100 18.51 -5.65 -9.28
C LEU A 100 19.14 -4.42 -8.61
N THR A 101 20.30 -3.97 -9.09
CA THR A 101 21.07 -2.90 -8.43
C THR A 101 20.31 -1.57 -8.38
N VAL A 102 19.72 -1.15 -9.51
CA VAL A 102 18.95 0.10 -9.61
C VAL A 102 17.69 0.00 -8.74
N THR A 103 16.99 -1.13 -8.83
CA THR A 103 15.75 -1.35 -8.08
C THR A 103 15.99 -1.40 -6.57
N HIS A 104 17.06 -2.07 -6.14
CA HIS A 104 17.50 -2.09 -4.75
C HIS A 104 17.79 -0.68 -4.22
N GLN A 105 18.59 0.10 -4.95
CA GLN A 105 18.91 1.47 -4.54
C GLN A 105 17.66 2.36 -4.46
N ALA A 106 16.72 2.21 -5.40
CA ALA A 106 15.47 2.95 -5.38
C ALA A 106 14.58 2.58 -4.19
N LEU A 107 14.47 1.28 -3.85
CA LEU A 107 13.71 0.80 -2.71
C LEU A 107 14.31 1.25 -1.37
N VAL A 108 15.64 1.20 -1.23
CA VAL A 108 16.35 1.74 -0.06
C VAL A 108 16.08 3.23 0.11
N GLN A 109 16.18 4.01 -0.97
CA GLN A 109 15.88 5.46 -0.90
C GLN A 109 14.42 5.74 -0.52
N ALA A 110 13.46 4.99 -1.07
CA ALA A 110 12.06 5.14 -0.72
C ALA A 110 11.80 4.80 0.77
N GLU A 111 12.46 3.77 1.31
CA GLU A 111 12.36 3.40 2.72
C GLU A 111 12.98 4.46 3.64
N GLU A 112 14.17 4.97 3.32
CA GLU A 112 14.77 6.08 4.07
C GLU A 112 13.83 7.30 4.17
N HIS A 113 13.11 7.59 3.09
CA HIS A 113 12.13 8.67 3.05
C HIS A 113 10.91 8.40 3.96
N LEU A 114 10.43 7.15 4.03
CA LEU A 114 9.40 6.74 4.98
C LEU A 114 9.86 6.94 6.43
N LEU A 115 11.08 6.50 6.76
CA LEU A 115 11.65 6.63 8.10
C LEU A 115 11.78 8.11 8.50
N ARG A 116 12.24 8.98 7.59
CA ARG A 116 12.31 10.43 7.83
C ARG A 116 10.93 11.07 8.06
N ARG A 117 9.86 10.48 7.52
CA ARG A 117 8.47 10.90 7.77
C ARG A 117 7.89 10.34 9.08
N GLY A 118 8.67 9.56 9.84
CA GLY A 118 8.27 9.00 11.15
C GLY A 118 7.52 7.67 11.07
N PHE A 119 7.51 7.02 9.90
CA PHE A 119 7.00 5.64 9.81
C PHE A 119 8.01 4.65 10.39
N LYS A 120 7.51 3.52 10.91
CA LYS A 120 8.35 2.42 11.36
C LYS A 120 8.87 1.63 10.15
N PRO A 121 10.02 0.94 10.26
CA PRO A 121 10.48 0.02 9.23
C PRO A 121 9.38 -0.98 8.84
N GLY A 122 9.14 -1.12 7.54
CA GLY A 122 8.10 -2.02 7.01
C GLY A 122 6.66 -1.64 7.37
N ALA A 123 6.39 -0.39 7.74
CA ALA A 123 5.03 0.11 7.97
C ALA A 123 4.14 0.04 6.71
N ASP A 124 4.75 0.02 5.53
CA ASP A 124 4.10 -0.22 4.25
C ASP A 124 4.05 -1.72 3.88
N GLY A 125 4.54 -2.62 4.74
CA GLY A 125 4.60 -4.05 4.49
C GLY A 125 5.77 -4.51 3.64
N LEU A 126 6.75 -3.64 3.33
CA LEU A 126 7.99 -4.04 2.68
C LEU A 126 9.11 -4.15 3.72
N SER A 127 9.70 -5.33 3.85
CA SER A 127 10.93 -5.54 4.62
C SER A 127 12.07 -5.73 3.64
N LEU A 128 12.99 -4.77 3.56
CA LEU A 128 14.12 -4.85 2.62
C LEU A 128 15.01 -6.07 2.88
N ASP A 129 15.18 -6.42 4.16
CA ASP A 129 15.95 -7.60 4.55
C ASP A 129 15.29 -8.88 4.04
N ASP A 130 13.97 -9.03 4.23
CA ASP A 130 13.24 -10.22 3.74
C ASP A 130 13.17 -10.24 2.21
N PHE A 131 13.04 -9.08 1.58
CA PHE A 131 12.88 -8.93 0.13
C PHE A 131 14.16 -9.31 -0.64
N PHE A 132 15.34 -8.95 -0.12
CA PHE A 132 16.62 -9.20 -0.80
C PHE A 132 17.41 -10.40 -0.27
N ASN A 133 17.27 -10.74 1.01
CA ASN A 133 18.05 -11.82 1.62
C ASN A 133 17.30 -13.16 1.68
N GLY A 134 16.03 -13.21 1.26
CA GLY A 134 15.30 -14.45 1.02
C GLY A 134 15.41 -15.45 2.17
N ASN A 135 14.73 -15.18 3.28
CA ASN A 135 14.45 -16.20 4.29
C ASN A 135 13.19 -16.98 3.93
#